data_AF-A0A939YFY9-F1
#
_entry.id   AF-A0A939YFY9-F1
#
_cell.length_a   1.000
_cell.length_b   1.000
_cell.length_c   1.000
_cell.angle_alpha   90.00
_cell.angle_beta   90.00
_cell.angle_gamma   90.00
#
_symmetry.space_group_name_H-M   'P 1'
#
loop_
_entity.id
_entity.type
_entity.pdbx_description
1 polymer ?
#
loop_
_entity_poly.entity_id
_entity_poly.type
_entity_poly.pdbx_seq_one_letter_code
_entity_poly.pdbx_strand_id
1 'polypeptide(L)'
;MKKFLEEFKEFALKGNVMDMAIGVIIGGAFASIVAALTDNIINPIIGCFTTGGLEGWTISIWKAELGIGAFIMAIINFIILALILFAMIKAMNKLMDARKKEEEAPAEDPEPTKEEVLLTEIRDLLKK
;
A
#
# COMPACT_ATOMS: atom_id res chain seq x y z
N MET A 1 -32.51 -3.47 -19.67
CA MET A 1 -32.11 -3.17 -18.27
C MET A 1 -31.83 -4.42 -17.45
N LYS A 2 -32.71 -5.43 -17.38
CA LYS A 2 -32.44 -6.69 -16.64
C LYS A 2 -31.17 -7.42 -17.13
N LYS A 3 -31.01 -7.54 -18.45
CA LYS A 3 -29.85 -8.18 -19.09
C LYS A 3 -28.50 -7.51 -18.75
N PHE A 4 -28.48 -6.17 -18.74
CA PHE A 4 -27.29 -5.40 -18.34
C PHE A 4 -26.96 -5.56 -16.85
N LEU A 5 -27.97 -5.62 -15.96
CA LEU A 5 -27.76 -5.85 -14.53
C LEU A 5 -27.25 -7.26 -14.24
N GLU A 6 -27.70 -8.26 -15.01
CA GLU A 6 -27.20 -9.65 -14.92
C GLU A 6 -25.74 -9.74 -15.41
N GLU A 7 -25.43 -9.16 -16.58
CA GLU A 7 -24.07 -9.09 -17.12
C GLU A 7 -23.11 -8.31 -16.20
N PHE A 8 -23.58 -7.21 -15.60
CA PHE A 8 -22.81 -6.44 -14.63
C PHE A 8 -22.58 -7.21 -13.33
N LYS A 9 -23.58 -7.93 -12.84
CA LYS A 9 -23.45 -8.78 -11.64
C LYS A 9 -22.46 -9.91 -11.89
N GLU A 10 -22.54 -10.60 -13.03
CA GLU A 10 -21.54 -11.61 -13.42
C GLU A 10 -20.14 -11.03 -13.54
N PHE A 11 -20.00 -9.82 -14.10
CA PHE A 11 -18.71 -9.14 -14.18
C PHE A 11 -18.16 -8.76 -12.80
N ALA A 12 -18.99 -8.20 -11.91
CA ALA A 12 -18.60 -7.76 -10.58
C ALA A 12 -18.31 -8.93 -9.62
N LEU A 13 -18.97 -10.07 -9.82
CA LEU A 13 -18.74 -11.30 -9.04
C LEU A 13 -17.49 -12.07 -9.48
N LYS A 14 -16.79 -11.64 -10.55
CA LYS A 14 -15.46 -12.18 -10.84
C LYS A 14 -14.53 -11.82 -9.69
N GLY A 15 -14.09 -12.81 -8.91
CA GLY A 15 -13.24 -12.59 -7.73
C GLY A 15 -12.02 -11.71 -8.01
N ASN A 16 -11.36 -11.91 -9.16
CA ASN A 16 -10.23 -11.08 -9.60
C ASN A 16 -10.57 -9.57 -9.76
N VAL A 17 -11.80 -9.23 -10.15
CA VAL A 17 -12.25 -7.82 -10.29
C VAL A 17 -12.55 -7.20 -8.94
N MET A 18 -13.13 -7.97 -8.01
CA MET A 18 -13.43 -7.50 -6.66
C MET A 18 -12.14 -7.22 -5.87
N ASP A 19 -11.17 -8.14 -5.89
CA ASP A 19 -9.90 -7.97 -5.19
C ASP A 19 -9.07 -6.82 -5.79
N MET A 20 -9.09 -6.67 -7.12
CA MET A 20 -8.48 -5.52 -7.79
C MET A 20 -9.14 -4.20 -7.39
N ALA A 21 -10.49 -4.16 -7.34
CA ALA A 21 -11.22 -2.96 -6.96
C ALA A 21 -10.92 -2.55 -5.50
N ILE A 22 -10.87 -3.52 -4.59
CA ILE A 22 -10.50 -3.29 -3.19
C ILE A 22 -9.06 -2.76 -3.10
N GLY A 23 -8.11 -3.36 -3.83
CA GLY A 23 -6.72 -2.90 -3.87
C GLY A 23 -6.56 -1.46 -4.35
N VAL A 24 -7.30 -1.06 -5.39
CA VAL A 24 -7.28 0.32 -5.93
C VAL A 24 -7.90 1.32 -4.95
N ILE A 25 -9.05 0.98 -4.35
CA ILE A 25 -9.73 1.86 -3.38
C ILE A 25 -8.86 2.07 -2.14
N ILE A 26 -8.30 0.97 -1.60
CA ILE A 26 -7.43 1.02 -0.43
C ILE A 26 -6.15 1.79 -0.77
N GLY A 27 -5.51 1.52 -1.92
CA GLY A 27 -4.32 2.25 -2.36
C GLY A 27 -4.56 3.76 -2.48
N GLY A 28 -5.69 4.18 -3.04
CA GLY A 28 -6.08 5.59 -3.14
C GLY A 28 -6.36 6.26 -1.79
N ALA A 29 -7.03 5.54 -0.87
CA ALA A 29 -7.29 6.02 0.48
C ALA A 29 -5.99 6.21 1.28
N PHE A 30 -5.06 5.25 1.20
CA PHE A 30 -3.76 5.34 1.85
C PHE A 30 -2.91 6.49 1.29
N ALA A 31 -2.87 6.67 -0.03
CA ALA A 31 -2.18 7.80 -0.64
C ALA A 31 -2.69 9.14 -0.12
N SER A 32 -4.01 9.27 0.07
CA SER A 32 -4.63 10.48 0.65
C SER A 32 -4.20 10.75 2.10
N ILE A 33 -4.06 9.70 2.92
CA ILE A 33 -3.58 9.83 4.31
C ILE A 33 -2.13 10.32 4.34
N VAL A 34 -1.28 9.76 3.48
CA VAL A 34 0.14 10.15 3.38
C VAL A 34 0.28 11.58 2.84
N ALA A 35 -0.55 11.95 1.85
CA ALA A 35 -0.63 13.32 1.36
C ALA A 35 -1.04 14.28 2.48
N ALA A 36 -2.09 13.96 3.25
CA ALA A 36 -2.54 14.79 4.36
C ALA A 36 -1.46 14.98 5.44
N LEU A 37 -0.68 13.94 5.76
CA LEU A 37 0.45 14.03 6.67
C LEU A 37 1.56 14.94 6.11
N THR A 38 1.85 14.83 4.82
CA THR A 38 2.88 15.65 4.17
C THR A 38 2.44 17.11 4.13
N ASP A 39 1.22 17.38 3.66
CA ASP A 39 0.70 18.72 3.43
C ASP A 39 0.42 19.49 4.72
N ASN A 40 -0.13 18.82 5.74
CA ASN A 40 -0.55 19.51 6.97
C ASN A 40 0.50 19.50 8.08
N ILE A 41 1.50 18.61 8.01
CA ILE A 41 2.50 18.49 9.07
C ILE A 41 3.90 18.77 8.51
N ILE A 42 4.31 18.12 7.43
CA ILE A 42 5.68 18.25 6.94
C ILE A 42 5.92 19.56 6.19
N ASN A 43 5.01 19.97 5.30
CA ASN A 43 5.16 21.22 4.54
C ASN A 43 5.25 22.45 5.47
N PRO A 44 4.42 22.59 6.53
CA PRO A 44 4.58 23.68 7.49
C PRO A 44 5.93 23.65 8.22
N ILE A 45 6.42 22.47 8.60
CA ILE A 45 7.73 22.32 9.27
C ILE A 45 8.86 22.77 8.33
N ILE A 46 8.84 22.34 7.07
CA ILE A 46 9.81 22.78 6.05
C ILE A 46 9.68 24.29 5.78
N GLY A 47 8.45 24.80 5.77
CA GLY A 47 8.13 26.22 5.65
C GLY A 47 8.62 27.06 6.83
N CYS A 48 8.81 26.50 8.02
CA CYS A 48 9.46 27.21 9.13
C CYS A 48 10.97 27.41 8.92
N PHE A 49 11.65 26.51 8.21
CA PHE A 49 13.09 26.60 7.94
C PHE A 49 13.42 27.42 6.68
N THR A 50 12.42 27.72 5.85
CA THR A 50 12.57 28.46 4.60
C THR A 50 11.71 29.72 4.68
N THR A 51 12.28 30.93 4.57
CA THR A 51 11.55 32.21 4.71
C THR A 51 10.38 32.33 3.71
N GLY A 52 9.21 31.81 4.06
CA GLY A 52 8.00 31.81 3.22
C GLY A 52 7.84 30.64 2.25
N GLY A 53 8.65 29.57 2.37
CA GLY A 53 8.55 28.37 1.54
C GLY A 53 9.50 28.36 0.33
N LEU A 54 9.89 27.16 -0.11
CA LEU A 54 10.70 26.95 -1.31
C LEU A 54 10.00 27.44 -2.58
N GLU A 55 8.67 27.49 -2.60
CA GLU A 55 7.82 27.83 -3.76
C GLU A 55 8.07 29.22 -4.35
N GLY A 56 8.54 30.17 -3.55
CA GLY A 56 8.84 31.54 -4.01
C GLY A 56 10.06 31.64 -4.93
N TRP A 57 10.82 30.55 -5.10
CA TRP A 57 11.97 30.51 -6.00
C TRP A 57 11.50 30.36 -7.45
N THR A 58 11.30 31.51 -8.10
CA THR A 58 11.01 31.59 -9.52
C THR A 58 12.22 32.13 -10.29
N ILE A 59 12.55 31.50 -11.43
CA ILE A 59 13.48 32.07 -12.40
C ILE A 59 12.65 32.57 -13.57
N SER A 60 12.64 33.88 -13.78
CA SER A 60 12.01 34.49 -14.95
C SER A 60 12.95 34.45 -16.14
N ILE A 61 12.60 33.69 -17.18
CA ILE A 61 13.28 33.71 -18.48
C ILE A 61 12.34 34.38 -19.49
N TRP A 62 12.72 35.55 -19.99
CA TRP A 62 11.87 36.40 -20.85
C TRP A 62 10.51 36.76 -20.22
N LYS A 63 9.47 36.00 -20.55
CA LYS A 63 8.09 36.14 -20.04
C LYS A 63 7.60 34.90 -19.30
N ALA A 64 8.43 33.87 -19.15
CA ALA A 64 8.08 32.64 -18.48
C ALA A 64 8.64 32.64 -17.05
N GLU A 65 7.77 32.43 -16.07
CA GLU A 65 8.15 32.21 -14.67
C GLU A 65 8.31 30.71 -14.43
N LEU A 66 9.56 30.25 -14.25
CA LEU A 66 9.84 28.87 -13.89
C LEU A 66 9.83 28.73 -12.38
N GLY A 67 8.78 28.11 -11.83
CA GLY A 67 8.65 27.79 -10.41
C GLY A 67 9.55 26.64 -9.97
N ILE A 68 10.86 26.87 -9.94
CA ILE A 68 11.85 25.89 -9.46
C ILE A 68 11.56 25.49 -8.02
N GLY A 69 11.09 26.46 -7.23
CA GLY A 69 10.61 26.24 -5.88
C GLY A 69 9.53 25.17 -5.74
N ALA A 70 8.47 25.31 -6.54
CA ALA A 70 7.36 24.36 -6.58
C ALA A 70 7.84 22.97 -7.07
N PHE A 71 8.76 22.94 -8.02
CA PHE A 71 9.34 21.69 -8.51
C PHE A 71 10.16 20.96 -7.43
N ILE A 72 11.02 21.68 -6.69
CA ILE A 72 11.79 21.11 -5.58
C ILE A 72 10.85 20.61 -4.49
N MET A 73 9.80 21.36 -4.14
CA MET A 73 8.78 20.91 -3.19
C MET A 73 8.08 19.63 -3.66
N ALA A 74 7.72 19.53 -4.94
CA ALA A 74 7.13 18.32 -5.50
C ALA A 74 8.06 17.11 -5.38
N ILE A 75 9.37 17.28 -5.60
CA ILE A 75 10.37 16.22 -5.40
C ILE A 75 10.43 15.81 -3.93
N ILE A 76 10.46 16.77 -3.00
CA ILE A 76 10.49 16.51 -1.56
C ILE A 76 9.25 15.72 -1.14
N ASN A 77 8.06 16.14 -1.57
CA ASN A 77 6.79 15.45 -1.28
C ASN A 77 6.78 14.02 -1.83
N PHE A 78 7.32 13.82 -3.03
CA PHE A 78 7.44 12.48 -3.62
C PHE A 78 8.36 11.57 -2.80
N ILE A 79 9.54 12.06 -2.38
CA ILE A 79 10.49 11.31 -1.55
C ILE A 79 9.88 10.96 -0.20
N ILE A 80 9.18 11.91 0.43
CA ILE A 80 8.48 11.70 1.70
C ILE A 80 7.40 10.62 1.54
N LEU A 81 6.56 10.71 0.51
CA LEU A 81 5.52 9.73 0.25
C LEU A 81 6.11 8.33 0.08
N ALA A 82 7.17 8.22 -0.74
CA ALA A 82 7.87 6.95 -0.95
C ALA A 82 8.47 6.40 0.37
N LEU A 83 9.06 7.26 1.20
CA LEU A 83 9.66 6.88 2.48
C LEU A 83 8.61 6.42 3.50
N ILE A 84 7.47 7.11 3.58
CA ILE A 84 6.35 6.72 4.46
C ILE A 84 5.74 5.41 4.00
N LEU A 85 5.49 5.25 2.69
CA LEU A 85 4.99 3.98 2.13
C LEU A 85 5.94 2.83 2.44
N PHE A 86 7.24 3.04 2.22
CA PHE A 86 8.26 2.05 2.52
C PHE A 86 8.31 1.70 4.02
N ALA A 87 8.26 2.69 4.90
CA ALA A 87 8.23 2.48 6.34
C ALA A 87 6.99 1.68 6.79
N MET A 88 5.82 1.98 6.22
CA MET A 88 4.59 1.23 6.52
C MET A 88 4.65 -0.21 6.03
N ILE A 89 5.08 -0.45 4.77
CA ILE A 89 5.24 -1.80 4.24
C ILE A 89 6.26 -2.58 5.09
N LYS A 90 7.37 -1.94 5.47
CA LYS A 90 8.37 -2.55 6.35
C LYS A 90 7.81 -2.87 7.74
N ALA A 91 6.96 -2.01 8.30
CA ALA A 91 6.30 -2.26 9.58
C ALA A 91 5.32 -3.44 9.49
N MET A 92 4.53 -3.50 8.42
CA MET A 92 3.60 -4.61 8.17
C MET A 92 4.35 -5.93 7.96
N ASN A 93 5.40 -5.93 7.13
CA ASN A 93 6.24 -7.12 6.91
C ASN A 93 6.89 -7.57 8.22
N LYS A 94 7.43 -6.65 9.02
CA LYS A 94 8.01 -6.95 10.33
C LYS A 94 6.98 -7.54 11.31
N LEU A 95 5.74 -7.07 11.28
CA LEU A 95 4.67 -7.57 12.16
C LEU A 95 4.19 -8.96 11.72
N MET A 96 4.09 -9.21 10.41
CA MET A 96 3.82 -10.54 9.87
C MET A 96 4.95 -11.53 10.18
N ASP A 97 6.21 -11.11 10.01
CA ASP A 97 7.37 -11.91 10.37
C ASP A 97 7.46 -12.18 11.88
N ALA A 98 7.09 -11.20 12.72
CA ALA A 98 7.05 -11.36 14.18
C ALA A 98 5.99 -12.39 14.61
N ARG A 99 4.80 -12.39 13.99
CA ARG A 99 3.78 -13.43 14.24
C ARG A 99 4.25 -14.80 13.78
N LYS A 100 4.92 -14.89 12.64
CA LYS A 100 5.47 -16.15 12.12
C LYS A 100 6.59 -16.71 12.99
N LYS A 101 7.26 -15.84 13.76
CA LYS A 101 8.35 -16.20 14.67
C LYS A 101 7.87 -16.52 16.10
N GLU A 102 6.72 -15.98 16.51
CA GLU A 102 6.02 -16.39 17.74
C GLU A 102 5.38 -17.79 17.60
N GLU A 103 5.12 -18.25 16.38
CA GLU A 103 4.74 -19.65 16.09
C GLU A 103 5.92 -20.65 16.19
N GLU A 104 7.18 -20.19 16.31
CA GLU A 104 8.38 -21.07 16.27
C GLU A 104 9.18 -21.16 17.58
N ALA A 105 8.59 -20.85 18.74
CA ALA A 105 9.17 -21.25 20.03
C ALA A 105 8.11 -21.77 21.01
N PRO A 106 8.30 -22.95 21.62
CA PRO A 106 7.77 -24.22 21.11
C PRO A 106 6.62 -24.79 21.96
N ALA A 107 5.54 -25.21 21.30
CA ALA A 107 4.49 -26.17 21.66
C ALA A 107 3.20 -25.75 20.91
N GLU A 108 2.59 -26.49 20.00
CA GLU A 108 2.63 -27.91 19.64
C GLU A 108 2.63 -28.00 18.10
N ASP A 109 3.00 -29.16 17.57
CA ASP A 109 2.97 -29.48 16.14
C ASP A 109 1.72 -28.89 15.46
N PRO A 110 1.84 -28.29 14.25
CA PRO A 110 0.65 -27.93 13.49
C PRO A 110 -0.15 -29.23 13.31
N GLU A 111 -1.34 -29.31 13.89
CA GLU A 111 -2.26 -30.40 13.56
C GLU A 111 -2.34 -30.42 12.02
N PRO A 112 -1.96 -31.54 11.39
CA PRO A 112 -1.95 -31.61 9.94
C PRO A 112 -3.32 -31.19 9.46
N THR A 113 -3.36 -30.25 8.52
CA THR A 113 -4.64 -29.82 7.94
C THR A 113 -5.39 -31.05 7.46
N LYS A 114 -6.72 -31.04 7.56
CA LYS A 114 -7.55 -32.22 7.22
C LYS A 114 -7.20 -32.79 5.83
N GLU A 115 -6.75 -31.93 4.92
CA GLU A 115 -6.25 -32.31 3.60
C GLU A 115 -4.91 -33.09 3.67
N GLU A 116 -3.95 -32.69 4.50
CA GLU A 116 -2.71 -33.43 4.73
C GLU A 116 -2.96 -34.79 5.40
N VAL A 117 -3.94 -34.87 6.30
CA VAL A 117 -4.39 -36.15 6.89
C VAL A 117 -4.99 -37.05 5.82
N LEU A 118 -5.93 -36.54 5.03
CA LEU A 118 -6.58 -37.29 3.95
C LEU A 118 -5.57 -37.72 2.88
N LEU A 119 -4.60 -36.88 2.53
CA LEU A 119 -3.55 -37.22 1.58
C LEU A 119 -2.60 -38.29 2.13
N THR A 120 -2.36 -38.30 3.45
CA THR A 120 -1.58 -39.35 4.10
C THR A 120 -2.34 -40.68 4.11
N GLU A 121 -3.64 -40.65 4.41
CA GLU A 121 -4.52 -41.82 4.33
C GLU A 121 -4.61 -42.37 2.90
N ILE A 122 -4.77 -41.51 1.89
CA ILE A 122 -4.79 -41.90 0.47
C ILE A 122 -3.46 -42.54 0.06
N ARG A 123 -2.32 -41.99 0.48
CA ARG A 123 -0.99 -42.56 0.20
C ARG A 123 -0.84 -43.96 0.79
N ASP A 124 -1.30 -44.15 2.02
CA ASP A 124 -1.17 -45.44 2.71
C ASP A 124 -2.16 -46.49 2.16
N LEU A 125 -3.34 -46.07 1.68
CA LEU A 125 -4.26 -46.93 0.94
C LEU A 125 -3.71 -47.36 -0.43
N LEU A 126 -2.92 -46.52 -1.11
CA LEU A 126 -2.30 -46.83 -2.41
C LEU A 126 -1.05 -47.74 -2.32
N LYS A 127 -0.46 -47.88 -1.11
CA LYS A 127 0.70 -48.76 -0.88
C LYS A 127 0.32 -50.21 -0.55
N LYS A 128 -0.97 -50.49 -0.32
CA LYS A 128 -1.53 -51.84 -0.20
C LYS A 128 -1.96 -52.37 -1.56
#